data_AF-A0A238KM49-F1
#
_entry.id   AF-A0A238KM49-F1
#
_cell.length_a   1.000
_cell.length_b   1.000
_cell.length_c   1.000
_cell.angle_alpha   90.00
_cell.angle_beta   90.00
_cell.angle_gamma   90.00
#
_symmetry.space_group_name_H-M   'P 1'
#
loop_
_entity.id
_entity.type
_entity.pdbx_description
1 polymer ?
#
loop_
_entity_poly.entity_id
_entity_poly.type
_entity_poly.pdbx_seq_one_letter_code
_entity_poly.pdbx_strand_id
1 'polypeptide(L)'
;MNDFKNLNKQRQTLLKIKIDGFIEAAILAAKTNNIGFSEAVFLTTQGLIREMAAQSIEKDKARILMDAAFKSAFPEHHARVATH
;
A
#
# COMPACT_ATOMS: atom_id res chain seq x y z
N MET A 1 -5.28 -13.71 -13.80
CA MET A 1 -5.83 -14.26 -12.54
C MET A 1 -5.28 -13.46 -11.37
N ASN A 2 -6.10 -13.18 -10.35
CA ASN A 2 -5.77 -12.29 -9.24
C ASN A 2 -5.00 -13.10 -8.18
N ASP A 3 -3.66 -13.00 -8.17
CA ASP A 3 -2.77 -13.85 -7.35
C ASP A 3 -3.11 -13.77 -5.85
N PHE A 4 -3.67 -12.65 -5.41
CA PHE A 4 -4.23 -12.50 -4.07
C PHE A 4 -5.34 -13.51 -3.77
N LYS A 5 -6.24 -13.76 -4.72
CA LYS A 5 -7.34 -14.75 -4.56
C LYS A 5 -6.84 -16.19 -4.57
N ASN A 6 -5.63 -16.43 -5.07
CA ASN A 6 -5.00 -17.76 -5.08
C ASN A 6 -4.31 -18.10 -3.75
N LEU A 7 -4.10 -17.11 -2.87
CA LEU A 7 -3.61 -17.36 -1.51
C LEU A 7 -4.70 -18.06 -0.67
N ASN A 8 -4.31 -18.87 0.30
CA ASN A 8 -5.25 -19.38 1.27
C ASN A 8 -5.83 -18.23 2.14
N LYS A 9 -7.02 -18.41 2.72
CA LYS A 9 -7.70 -17.36 3.51
C LYS A 9 -6.81 -16.75 4.60
N GLN A 10 -6.01 -17.57 5.28
CA GLN A 10 -5.15 -17.11 6.36
C GLN A 10 -4.03 -16.18 5.84
N ARG A 11 -3.39 -16.53 4.71
CA ARG A 11 -2.38 -15.70 4.05
C ARG A 11 -2.99 -14.43 3.47
N GLN A 12 -4.20 -14.49 2.91
CA GLN A 12 -4.93 -13.30 2.47
C GLN A 12 -5.17 -12.32 3.64
N THR A 13 -5.66 -12.83 4.76
CA THR A 13 -5.90 -12.02 5.97
C THR A 13 -4.61 -11.43 6.51
N LEU A 14 -3.55 -12.24 6.65
CA LEU A 14 -2.25 -11.77 7.13
C LEU A 14 -1.66 -10.71 6.21
N LEU A 15 -1.73 -10.94 4.89
CA LEU A 15 -1.26 -9.98 3.91
C LEU A 15 -2.05 -8.68 4.05
N LYS A 16 -3.39 -8.72 4.16
CA LYS A 16 -4.22 -7.54 4.34
C LYS A 16 -3.85 -6.76 5.62
N ILE A 17 -3.71 -7.44 6.76
CA ILE A 17 -3.26 -6.82 8.02
C ILE A 17 -1.91 -6.11 7.85
N LYS A 18 -0.96 -6.74 7.15
CA LYS A 18 0.35 -6.13 6.89
C LYS A 18 0.26 -4.92 5.98
N ILE A 19 -0.54 -4.99 4.91
CA ILE A 19 -0.78 -3.86 4.00
C ILE A 19 -1.36 -2.67 4.78
N ASP A 20 -2.38 -2.92 5.61
CA ASP A 20 -3.03 -1.89 6.42
C ASP A 20 -2.02 -1.26 7.40
N GLY A 21 -1.20 -2.08 8.07
CA GLY A 21 -0.13 -1.60 8.96
C GLY A 21 0.94 -0.76 8.26
N PHE A 22 1.32 -1.09 7.02
CA PHE A 22 2.24 -0.24 6.24
C PHE A 22 1.61 1.11 5.90
N ILE A 23 0.32 1.15 5.59
CA ILE A 23 -0.39 2.40 5.29
C ILE A 23 -0.51 3.28 6.54
N GLU A 24 -0.88 2.70 7.68
CA GLU A 24 -0.94 3.42 8.94
C GLU A 24 0.43 3.97 9.35
N ALA A 25 1.50 3.19 9.18
CA ALA A 25 2.86 3.66 9.40
C ALA A 25 3.23 4.82 8.46
N ALA A 26 2.80 4.78 7.19
CA ALA A 26 2.99 5.88 6.24
C ALA A 26 2.28 7.16 6.71
N ILE A 27 1.00 7.04 7.07
CA ILE A 27 0.18 8.14 7.58
C ILE A 27 0.83 8.75 8.83
N LEU A 28 1.23 7.89 9.77
CA LEU A 28 1.83 8.33 11.01
C LEU A 28 3.15 9.05 10.75
N ALA A 29 4.04 8.48 9.94
CA ALA A 29 5.32 9.08 9.60
C ALA A 29 5.16 10.44 8.90
N ALA A 30 4.20 10.57 7.97
CA ALA A 30 3.86 11.83 7.33
C ALA A 30 3.40 12.89 8.35
N LYS A 31 2.54 12.50 9.29
CA LYS A 31 2.00 13.41 10.31
C LYS A 31 3.02 13.81 11.38
N THR A 32 3.86 12.88 11.84
CA THR A 32 4.79 13.12 12.95
C THR A 32 6.07 13.79 12.53
N ASN A 33 6.60 13.45 11.34
CA ASN A 33 7.88 13.98 10.86
C ASN A 33 7.72 15.13 9.87
N ASN A 34 6.48 15.55 9.59
CA ASN A 34 6.17 16.58 8.59
C ASN A 34 6.76 16.29 7.21
N ILE A 35 7.02 15.01 6.92
CA ILE A 35 7.52 14.55 5.62
C ILE A 35 6.38 14.52 4.63
N GLY A 36 6.68 14.88 3.37
CA GLY A 36 5.68 14.90 2.31
C GLY A 36 5.03 13.54 2.12
N PHE A 37 3.75 13.54 1.72
CA PHE A 37 2.99 12.32 1.42
C PHE A 37 3.77 11.35 0.52
N SER A 38 4.38 11.88 -0.54
CA SER A 38 5.20 11.12 -1.49
C SER A 38 6.36 10.37 -0.84
N GLU A 39 6.96 10.94 0.19
CA GLU A 39 8.12 10.41 0.90
C GLU A 39 7.72 9.32 1.90
N ALA A 40 6.60 9.54 2.62
CA ALA A 40 6.00 8.52 3.46
C ALA A 40 5.49 7.30 2.66
N VAL A 41 4.90 7.54 1.48
CA VAL A 41 4.51 6.50 0.53
C VAL A 41 5.73 5.73 0.07
N PHE A 42 6.82 6.41 -0.31
CA PHE A 42 8.04 5.76 -0.78
C PHE A 42 8.64 4.81 0.25
N LEU A 43 8.73 5.24 1.51
CA LEU A 43 9.26 4.43 2.61
C LEU A 43 8.45 3.14 2.85
N THR A 44 7.13 3.23 2.67
CA THR A 44 6.22 2.11 2.92
C THR A 44 6.01 1.21 1.70
N THR A 45 6.25 1.74 0.49
CA THR A 45 6.24 0.99 -0.79
C THR A 45 7.25 -0.16 -0.76
N GLN A 46 8.46 0.10 -0.25
CA GLN A 46 9.53 -0.90 -0.25
C GLN A 46 9.19 -2.10 0.65
N GLY A 47 8.58 -1.87 1.81
CA GLY A 47 8.10 -2.92 2.71
C GLY A 47 6.99 -3.76 2.08
N LEU A 48 6.05 -3.08 1.42
CA LEU A 48 4.93 -3.73 0.73
C LEU A 48 5.39 -4.62 -0.43
N ILE A 49 6.33 -4.12 -1.25
CA ILE A 49 6.88 -4.88 -2.38
C ILE A 49 7.57 -6.16 -1.90
N ARG A 50 8.32 -6.09 -0.79
CA ARG A 50 8.97 -7.27 -0.19
C ARG A 50 7.96 -8.29 0.29
N GLU A 51 6.89 -7.85 0.96
CA GLU A 51 5.83 -8.74 1.45
C GLU A 51 5.05 -9.38 0.29
N MET A 52 4.80 -8.64 -0.78
CA MET A 52 4.16 -9.15 -2.00
C MET A 52 5.05 -10.17 -2.72
N ALA A 53 6.34 -9.88 -2.84
CA ALA A 53 7.32 -10.81 -3.40
C ALA A 53 7.43 -12.10 -2.57
N ALA A 54 7.37 -12.01 -1.24
CA ALA A 54 7.35 -13.17 -0.35
C ALA A 54 6.09 -14.06 -0.52
N GLN A 55 5.02 -13.51 -1.10
CA GLN A 55 3.79 -14.22 -1.44
C GLN A 55 3.71 -14.60 -2.93
N SER A 56 4.81 -14.47 -3.69
CA SER A 56 4.86 -14.70 -5.14
C SER A 56 3.84 -13.89 -5.94
N ILE A 57 3.49 -12.69 -5.47
CA ILE A 57 2.62 -11.75 -6.20
C ILE A 57 3.50 -10.89 -7.11
N GLU A 58 3.14 -10.83 -8.40
CA GLU A 58 3.86 -10.00 -9.36
C GLU A 58 3.88 -8.52 -8.96
N LYS A 59 5.03 -7.88 -9.17
CA LYS A 59 5.30 -6.48 -8.79
C LYS A 59 4.28 -5.50 -9.37
N ASP A 60 3.78 -5.76 -10.59
CA ASP A 60 2.79 -4.91 -11.24
C ASP A 60 1.41 -4.98 -10.55
N LYS A 61 1.04 -6.15 -10.02
CA LYS A 61 -0.20 -6.34 -9.25
C LYS A 61 -0.06 -5.77 -7.84
N ALA A 62 1.13 -5.85 -7.25
CA ALA A 62 1.44 -5.21 -5.99
C ALA A 62 1.26 -3.68 -6.08
N ARG A 63 1.70 -3.07 -7.19
CA ARG A 63 1.51 -1.64 -7.46
C ARG A 63 0.03 -1.26 -7.53
N ILE A 64 -0.80 -2.08 -8.17
CA ILE A 64 -2.26 -1.82 -8.29
C ILE A 64 -2.95 -1.91 -6.92
N LEU A 65 -2.64 -2.94 -6.13
CA LEU A 65 -3.18 -3.09 -4.78
C LEU A 65 -2.78 -1.93 -3.88
N MET A 66 -1.53 -1.48 -4.01
CA MET A 66 -1.02 -0.33 -3.29
C MET A 66 -1.75 0.94 -3.71
N ASP A 67 -1.85 1.23 -4.99
CA ASP A 67 -2.52 2.43 -5.49
C ASP A 67 -3.99 2.50 -5.04
N ALA A 68 -4.69 1.35 -5.04
CA ALA A 68 -6.05 1.24 -4.52
C ALA A 68 -6.14 1.51 -3.01
N ALA A 69 -5.21 0.93 -2.23
CA ALA A 69 -5.21 1.09 -0.78
C ALA A 69 -4.83 2.53 -0.37
N PHE A 70 -3.89 3.16 -1.08
CA PHE A 70 -3.55 4.57 -0.88
C PHE A 70 -4.68 5.52 -1.29
N LYS A 71 -5.37 5.27 -2.41
CA LYS A 71 -6.58 6.02 -2.79
C LYS A 71 -7.65 5.98 -1.70
N SER A 72 -7.85 4.83 -1.09
CA SER A 72 -8.82 4.66 0.00
C SER A 72 -8.39 5.38 1.28
N ALA A 73 -7.09 5.39 1.59
CA ALA A 73 -6.57 6.00 2.81
C ALA A 73 -6.33 7.51 2.71
N PHE A 74 -6.12 8.03 1.49
CA PHE A 74 -5.82 9.44 1.21
C PHE A 74 -6.71 10.01 0.08
N PRO A 75 -8.04 10.04 0.26
CA PRO A 75 -8.96 10.50 -0.78
C PRO A 75 -8.73 11.96 -1.20
N GLU A 76 -8.30 12.83 -0.27
CA GLU A 76 -8.07 14.26 -0.52
C GLU A 76 -6.86 14.54 -1.43
N HIS A 77 -5.84 13.68 -1.42
CA HIS A 77 -4.63 13.88 -2.21
C HIS A 77 -4.86 13.52 -3.69
N HIS A 78 -5.75 12.56 -3.96
CA HIS A 78 -6.09 12.15 -5.31
C HIS A 78 -7.04 13.13 -6.01
N ALA A 79 -7.90 13.82 -5.24
CA ALA A 79 -8.77 14.87 -5.76
C ALA A 79 -7.97 16.07 -6.29
N ARG A 80 -6.83 16.42 -5.66
CA ARG A 80 -5.97 17.54 -6.13
C ARG A 80 -5.17 17.24 -7.39
N VAL A 81 -4.77 15.99 -7.60
CA VAL A 81 -3.98 15.59 -8.80
C VAL A 81 -4.88 15.43 -10.03
N ALA A 82 -6.19 15.18 -9.87
CA ALA A 82 -7.13 15.08 -10.98
C ALA A 82 -7.61 16.44 -11.54
N THR A 83 -7.26 17.55 -10.88
CA THR A 83 -7.67 18.92 -11.25
C THR A 83 -6.55 19.78 -11.84
N HIS A 84 -5.39 19.20 -12.17
CA HIS A 84 -4.30 19.87 -12.89
C HIS A 84 -3.84 19.05 -14.10
#